data_AF-A0A937S5E5-F1
#
_entry.id   AF-A0A937S5E5-F1
#
_cell.length_a   1.000
_cell.length_b   1.000
_cell.length_c   1.000
_cell.angle_alpha   90.00
_cell.angle_beta   90.00
_cell.angle_gamma   90.00
#
_symmetry.space_group_name_H-M   'P 1'
#
loop_
_entity.id
_entity.type
_entity.pdbx_description
1 polymer ?
#
loop_
_entity_poly.entity_id
_entity_poly.type
_entity_poly.pdbx_seq_one_letter_code
_entity_poly.pdbx_strand_id
1 'polypeptide(L)'
;MQQQLQENRQRARQSQRGAKYLLQGLLVCQQCGYAYYGKPVSHKAAKGKVREYAYYRCIGTDAYRFGGDRICSNLQVRTDLLEMAVWQQVQALLENPQRLTQEYTRRAQAPKQGQHLTALET
;
A
#
# COMPACT_ATOMS: atom_id res chain seq x y z
N MET A 1 -11.10 -1.56 20.92
CA MET A 1 -10.87 -0.17 20.47
C MET A 1 -9.43 0.33 20.72
N GLN A 2 -8.89 0.24 21.94
CA GLN A 2 -7.54 0.77 22.23
C GLN A 2 -6.39 0.08 21.48
N GLN A 3 -6.45 -1.25 21.29
CA GLN A 3 -5.44 -1.99 20.51
C GLN A 3 -5.39 -1.54 19.04
N GLN A 4 -6.53 -1.42 18.36
CA GLN A 4 -6.58 -0.93 16.97
C GLN A 4 -6.04 0.50 16.84
N LEU A 5 -6.34 1.37 17.82
CA LEU A 5 -5.80 2.73 17.85
C LEU A 5 -4.29 2.75 18.14
N GLN A 6 -3.75 1.77 18.86
CA GLN A 6 -2.31 1.61 19.05
C GLN A 6 -1.63 1.07 17.79
N GLU A 7 -2.19 0.07 17.12
CA GLU A 7 -1.70 -0.44 15.84
C GLU A 7 -1.73 0.63 14.75
N ASN A 8 -2.83 1.39 14.64
CA ASN A 8 -2.93 2.54 13.75
C ASN A 8 -1.88 3.60 14.11
N ARG A 9 -1.64 3.86 15.40
CA ARG A 9 -0.57 4.77 15.85
C ARG A 9 0.82 4.22 15.52
N GLN A 10 1.08 2.93 15.64
CA GLN A 10 2.36 2.32 15.27
C GLN A 10 2.61 2.41 13.77
N ARG A 11 1.60 2.11 12.94
CA ARG A 11 1.65 2.26 11.47
C ARG A 11 1.81 3.73 11.06
N ALA A 12 1.06 4.64 11.67
CA ALA A 12 1.20 6.07 11.43
C ALA A 12 2.56 6.63 11.91
N ARG A 13 3.20 5.98 12.89
CA ARG A 13 4.56 6.28 13.38
C ARG A 13 5.65 5.65 12.52
N GLN A 14 5.35 4.78 11.55
CA GLN A 14 6.34 4.36 10.56
C GLN A 14 6.75 5.60 9.73
N SER A 15 7.96 6.06 10.01
CA SER A 15 8.71 7.16 9.39
C SER A 15 7.96 8.09 8.41
N GLN A 16 7.65 9.31 8.87
CA GLN A 16 7.37 10.48 8.00
C GLN A 16 8.56 10.81 7.07
N ARG A 17 9.76 10.31 7.37
CA ARG A 17 10.90 10.30 6.46
C ARG A 17 10.70 9.18 5.43
N GLY A 18 10.07 9.50 4.30
CA GLY A 18 10.08 8.66 3.10
C GLY A 18 8.72 8.30 2.49
N ALA A 19 7.62 8.40 3.24
CA ALA A 19 6.27 8.23 2.69
C ALA A 19 5.80 9.52 2.00
N LYS A 20 6.29 9.75 0.77
CA LYS A 20 5.92 10.92 -0.06
C LYS A 20 4.53 10.80 -0.70
N TYR A 21 3.94 9.60 -0.71
CA TYR A 21 2.74 9.27 -1.48
C TYR A 21 1.69 8.61 -0.59
N LEU A 22 0.41 8.96 -0.78
CA LEU A 22 -0.70 8.70 0.16
C LEU A 22 -0.85 7.22 0.54
N LEU A 23 -0.70 6.31 -0.42
CA LEU A 23 -0.95 4.88 -0.26
C LEU A 23 0.34 4.07 -0.05
N GLN A 24 1.50 4.72 0.05
CA GLN A 24 2.75 4.03 0.33
C GLN A 24 2.68 3.39 1.73
N GLY A 25 3.01 2.10 1.82
CA GLY A 25 2.87 1.31 3.05
C GLY A 25 1.48 0.69 3.27
N LEU A 26 0.49 1.04 2.44
CA LEU A 26 -0.84 0.42 2.45
C LEU A 26 -1.02 -0.58 1.30
N LEU A 27 -0.34 -0.36 0.18
CA LEU A 27 -0.45 -1.17 -1.02
C LEU A 27 0.48 -2.39 -0.97
N VAL A 28 -0.10 -3.56 -1.23
CA VAL A 28 0.59 -4.84 -1.34
C VAL A 28 0.25 -5.46 -2.70
N CYS A 29 1.25 -6.03 -3.36
CA CYS A 29 1.06 -6.72 -4.63
C CYS A 29 0.40 -8.07 -4.43
N GLN A 30 -0.74 -8.29 -5.07
CA GLN A 30 -1.38 -9.60 -5.08
C GLN A 30 -0.54 -10.67 -5.78
N GLN A 31 0.23 -10.30 -6.81
CA GLN A 31 1.01 -11.26 -7.61
C GLN A 31 2.22 -11.82 -6.84
N CYS A 32 2.94 -10.99 -6.06
CA CYS A 32 4.17 -11.43 -5.39
C CYS A 32 4.23 -11.13 -3.88
N GLY A 33 3.19 -10.55 -3.28
CA GLY A 33 3.14 -10.24 -1.85
C GLY A 33 3.99 -9.05 -1.38
N TYR A 34 4.83 -8.48 -2.24
CA TYR A 34 5.66 -7.32 -1.86
C TYR A 34 4.89 -6.01 -1.85
N ALA A 35 5.34 -5.08 -1.01
CA ALA A 35 4.79 -3.73 -0.94
C ALA A 35 5.02 -2.92 -2.23
N TYR A 36 4.19 -1.90 -2.42
CA TYR A 36 4.44 -0.84 -3.39
C TYR A 36 5.12 0.35 -2.74
N TYR A 37 5.93 1.05 -3.52
CA TYR A 37 6.46 2.38 -3.17
C TYR A 37 6.11 3.39 -4.27
N GLY A 38 6.06 4.67 -3.91
CA GLY A 38 5.85 5.72 -4.89
C GLY A 38 7.15 6.12 -5.58
N LYS A 39 7.10 6.23 -6.90
CA LYS A 39 8.23 6.51 -7.80
C LYS A 39 7.91 7.74 -8.65
N PRO A 40 8.59 8.88 -8.46
CA PRO A 40 8.39 10.05 -9.29
C PRO A 40 8.80 9.79 -10.73
N VAL A 41 8.16 10.48 -11.66
CA VAL A 41 8.59 10.48 -13.07
C VAL A 41 9.90 11.27 -13.16
N SER A 42 10.95 10.66 -13.68
CA SER A 42 12.22 11.37 -13.87
C SER A 42 12.09 12.45 -14.93
N HIS A 43 12.87 13.52 -14.82
CA HIS A 43 12.87 14.63 -15.79
C HIS A 43 13.12 14.15 -17.24
N LYS A 44 14.00 13.15 -17.39
CA LYS A 44 14.27 12.47 -18.67
C LYS A 44 13.03 11.74 -19.20
N ALA A 45 12.37 10.93 -18.37
CA ALA A 45 11.16 10.21 -18.77
C ALA A 45 9.99 11.18 -19.08
N ALA A 46 9.96 12.32 -18.40
CA ALA A 46 8.96 13.34 -18.62
C ALA A 46 9.25 14.28 -19.81
N LYS A 47 10.36 14.07 -20.55
CA LYS A 47 10.80 14.90 -21.68
C LYS A 47 10.90 16.40 -21.32
N GLY A 48 11.46 16.67 -20.14
CA GLY A 48 11.64 18.04 -19.64
C GLY A 48 10.38 18.72 -19.09
N LYS A 49 9.25 18.00 -19.00
CA LYS A 49 8.01 18.52 -18.43
C LYS A 49 7.88 18.10 -16.97
N VAL A 50 7.36 18.99 -16.13
CA VAL A 50 6.93 18.59 -14.77
C VAL A 50 5.65 17.75 -14.91
N ARG A 51 5.59 16.62 -14.19
CA ARG A 51 4.39 15.79 -14.07
C ARG A 51 3.85 15.91 -12.66
N GLU A 52 2.56 16.16 -12.55
CA GLU A 52 1.86 16.27 -11.27
C GLU A 52 1.55 14.91 -10.64
N TYR A 53 1.72 13.82 -11.40
CA TYR A 53 1.57 12.45 -10.91
C TYR A 53 2.92 11.74 -10.77
N ALA A 54 2.90 10.68 -9.97
CA ALA A 54 3.95 9.68 -9.88
C ALA A 54 3.35 8.29 -10.15
N TYR A 55 4.12 7.23 -9.88
CA TYR A 55 3.63 5.87 -9.98
C TYR A 55 3.82 5.10 -8.68
N TYR A 56 2.82 4.33 -8.29
CA TYR A 56 3.01 3.19 -7.39
C TYR A 56 3.65 2.05 -8.17
N ARG A 57 4.81 1.59 -7.70
CA ARG A 57 5.56 0.47 -8.29
C ARG A 57 5.78 -0.63 -7.25
N CYS A 58 5.53 -1.87 -7.65
CA CYS A 58 5.80 -3.04 -6.83
C CYS A 58 7.31 -3.25 -6.67
N ILE A 59 7.77 -3.47 -5.43
CA ILE A 59 9.19 -3.76 -5.15
C ILE A 59 9.67 -4.98 -5.95
N GLY A 60 8.83 -6.01 -6.12
CA GLY A 60 9.15 -7.24 -6.87
C GLY A 60 9.57 -7.03 -8.34
N THR A 61 9.32 -5.84 -8.90
CA THR A 61 9.74 -5.49 -10.27
C THR A 61 11.16 -4.91 -10.35
N ASP A 62 11.77 -4.60 -9.20
CA ASP A 62 13.13 -4.06 -9.09
C ASP A 62 14.16 -5.18 -9.12
N ALA A 63 14.53 -5.62 -10.32
CA ALA A 63 15.43 -6.76 -10.55
C ALA A 63 16.76 -6.69 -9.78
N TYR A 64 17.32 -5.50 -9.58
CA TYR A 64 18.55 -5.30 -8.79
C TYR A 64 18.43 -5.74 -7.33
N ARG A 65 17.20 -5.87 -6.79
CA ARG A 65 16.94 -6.37 -5.43
C ARG A 65 16.84 -7.89 -5.35
N PHE A 66 16.78 -8.58 -6.49
CA PHE A 66 16.53 -10.02 -6.57
C PHE A 66 17.54 -10.71 -7.50
N GLY A 67 18.83 -10.37 -7.35
CA GLY A 67 19.90 -11.05 -8.08
C GLY A 67 19.99 -10.73 -9.57
N GLY A 68 19.33 -9.65 -10.04
CA GLY A 68 19.37 -9.22 -11.44
C GLY A 68 18.12 -9.58 -12.25
N ASP A 69 17.22 -10.40 -11.70
CA ASP A 69 15.96 -10.78 -12.33
C ASP A 69 14.76 -10.24 -11.58
N ARG A 70 13.71 -9.84 -12.32
CA ARG A 70 12.45 -9.43 -11.71
C ARG A 70 11.68 -10.67 -11.25
N ILE A 71 11.16 -10.64 -10.04
CA ILE A 71 10.26 -11.70 -9.52
C ILE A 71 8.78 -11.39 -9.74
N CYS A 72 8.48 -10.19 -10.26
CA CYS A 72 7.12 -9.74 -10.53
C CYS A 72 7.04 -9.01 -11.86
N SER A 73 5.93 -9.20 -12.57
CA SER A 73 5.61 -8.54 -13.84
C SER A 73 4.50 -7.50 -13.71
N ASN A 74 4.01 -7.23 -12.49
CA ASN A 74 2.86 -6.37 -12.30
C ASN A 74 3.14 -4.93 -12.75
N LEU A 75 2.12 -4.29 -13.34
CA LEU A 75 2.24 -2.96 -13.89
C LEU A 75 2.27 -1.89 -12.79
N GLN A 76 3.00 -0.82 -13.07
CA GLN A 76 3.00 0.38 -12.24
C GLN A 76 1.71 1.17 -12.45
N VAL A 77 1.13 1.69 -11.37
CA VAL A 77 -0.17 2.38 -11.38
C VAL A 77 0.06 3.86 -11.10
N ARG A 78 -0.58 4.77 -11.82
CA ARG A 78 -0.44 6.21 -11.54
C ARG A 78 -1.04 6.57 -10.18
N THR A 79 -0.36 7.46 -9.45
CA THR A 79 -0.77 7.85 -8.10
C THR A 79 -2.14 8.52 -8.09
N ASP A 80 -2.37 9.48 -8.98
CA ASP A 80 -3.61 10.25 -9.07
C ASP A 80 -4.84 9.36 -9.32
N LEU A 81 -4.73 8.40 -10.22
CA LEU A 81 -5.83 7.48 -10.53
C LEU A 81 -6.14 6.54 -9.36
N LEU A 82 -5.11 5.94 -8.77
CA LEU A 82 -5.31 4.98 -7.68
C LEU A 82 -5.80 5.68 -6.41
N GLU A 83 -5.25 6.85 -6.10
CA GLU A 83 -5.67 7.64 -4.93
C GLU A 83 -7.10 8.13 -5.08
N MET A 84 -7.50 8.60 -6.27
CA MET A 84 -8.89 8.99 -6.54
C MET A 84 -9.84 7.80 -6.34
N ALA A 85 -9.51 6.63 -6.90
CA ALA A 85 -10.35 5.44 -6.75
C ALA A 85 -10.47 5.01 -5.28
N VAL A 86 -9.37 5.02 -4.53
CA VAL A 86 -9.40 4.72 -3.09
C VAL A 86 -10.23 5.75 -2.34
N TRP A 87 -10.08 7.04 -2.64
CA TRP A 87 -10.84 8.10 -1.98
C TRP A 87 -12.35 7.97 -2.21
N GLN A 88 -12.77 7.68 -3.45
CA GLN A 88 -14.17 7.42 -3.77
C GLN A 88 -14.73 6.25 -2.95
N GLN A 89 -13.97 5.17 -2.78
CA GLN A 89 -14.38 4.04 -1.94
C GLN A 89 -14.46 4.42 -0.45
N VAL A 90 -13.54 5.24 0.04
CA VAL A 90 -13.59 5.77 1.42
C VAL A 90 -14.84 6.63 1.61
N GLN A 91 -15.16 7.53 0.67
CA GLN A 91 -16.37 8.35 0.73
C GLN A 91 -17.63 7.48 0.75
N ALA A 92 -17.77 6.54 -0.19
CA ALA A 92 -18.92 5.64 -0.25
C ALA A 92 -19.10 4.80 1.04
N LEU A 93 -17.99 4.44 1.69
CA LEU A 93 -17.99 3.74 2.97
C LEU A 93 -18.45 4.65 4.12
N LEU A 94 -17.99 5.90 4.14
CA LEU A 94 -18.36 6.89 5.16
C LEU A 94 -19.82 7.35 5.05
N GLU A 95 -20.38 7.38 3.83
CA GLU A 95 -21.80 7.67 3.60
C GLU A 95 -22.73 6.59 4.16
N ASN A 96 -22.22 5.38 4.40
CA ASN A 96 -22.97 4.24 4.93
C ASN A 96 -22.36 3.72 6.24
N PRO A 97 -22.44 4.48 7.35
CA PRO A 97 -21.76 4.16 8.60
C PRO A 97 -22.13 2.80 9.20
N GLN A 98 -23.31 2.26 8.89
CA GLN A 98 -23.74 0.93 9.31
C GLN A 98 -22.83 -0.17 8.74
N ARG A 99 -22.33 0.00 7.51
CA ARG A 99 -21.39 -0.95 6.89
C ARG A 99 -20.06 -0.98 7.63
N LEU A 100 -19.59 0.17 8.10
CA LEU A 100 -18.40 0.27 8.95
C LEU A 100 -18.60 -0.46 10.28
N THR A 101 -19.74 -0.25 10.94
CA THR A 101 -20.06 -0.92 12.20
C THR A 101 -20.16 -2.43 12.03
N GLN A 102 -20.84 -2.90 10.98
CA GLN A 102 -20.98 -4.33 10.68
C GLN A 102 -19.62 -4.97 10.40
N GLU A 103 -18.79 -4.36 9.57
CA GLU A 103 -17.46 -4.87 9.25
C GLU A 103 -16.53 -4.85 10.48
N TYR A 104 -16.63 -3.82 11.32
CA TYR A 104 -15.89 -3.76 12.58
C TYR A 104 -16.30 -4.90 13.52
N THR A 105 -17.60 -5.13 13.72
CA THR A 105 -18.11 -6.22 14.54
C THR A 105 -17.67 -7.58 13.99
N ARG A 106 -17.78 -7.78 12.66
CA ARG A 106 -17.34 -9.01 12.00
C ARG A 106 -15.85 -9.29 12.25
N ARG A 107 -14.99 -8.27 12.14
CA ARG A 107 -13.55 -8.41 12.41
C ARG A 107 -13.23 -8.63 13.89
N ALA A 108 -14.02 -8.05 14.79
CA ALA A 108 -13.87 -8.25 16.23
C ALA A 108 -14.26 -9.67 16.68
N GLN A 109 -15.22 -10.29 15.98
CA GLN A 109 -15.69 -11.65 16.24
C GLN A 109 -14.90 -12.72 15.48
N ALA A 110 -14.23 -12.36 14.38
CA ALA A 110 -13.37 -13.28 13.66
C ALA A 110 -12.18 -13.70 14.56
N PRO A 111 -11.87 -15.02 14.67
CA PRO A 111 -10.69 -15.46 15.39
C PRO A 111 -9.46 -14.78 14.81
N LYS A 112 -8.60 -14.23 15.66
CA LYS A 112 -7.32 -13.63 15.25
C LYS A 112 -6.49 -14.74 14.60
N GLN A 113 -6.51 -14.85 13.28
CA GLN A 113 -5.51 -15.62 12.57
C GLN A 113 -4.19 -14.89 12.76
N GLY A 114 -3.44 -15.37 13.76
CA GLY A 114 -2.14 -14.88 14.12
C GLY A 114 -1.19 -14.94 12.93
N GLN A 115 -0.43 -13.86 12.79
CA GLN A 115 0.83 -13.78 12.08
C GLN A 115 1.62 -15.10 12.24
N HIS A 116 1.72 -15.86 11.16
CA HIS A 116 2.68 -16.96 11.05
C HIS A 116 3.38 -16.83 9.69
N LEU A 117 4.33 -15.89 9.63
CA LEU A 117 5.52 -16.08 8.82
C LEU A 117 6.60 -16.47 9.82
N THR A 118 6.62 -17.76 10.18
CA THR A 118 7.74 -18.34 10.90
C THR A 118 9.01 -18.11 10.14
N ALA A 119 10.01 -17.67 10.89
CA ALA A 119 11.40 -17.99 10.61
C ALA A 119 11.52 -19.49 10.32
N LEU A 120 12.01 -19.81 9.14
CA LEU A 120 12.73 -21.04 8.81
C LEU A 120 13.94 -20.48 8.03
N GLU A 121 15.12 -20.27 8.63
CA GLU A 121 16.05 -21.30 9.09
C GLU A 121 16.12 -22.48 8.11
N THR A 122 16.97 -22.32 7.10
CA THR A 122 18.04 -23.27 6.81
C THR A 122 19.26 -22.49 6.31
#